data_AF-A0A954PS16-F1
#
_entry.id   AF-A0A954PS16-F1
#
_cell.length_a   1.000
_cell.length_b   1.000
_cell.length_c   1.000
_cell.angle_alpha   90.00
_cell.angle_beta   90.00
_cell.angle_gamma   90.00
#
_symmetry.space_group_name_H-M   'P 1'
#
loop_
_entity.id
_entity.type
_entity.pdbx_description
1 polymer ?
#
loop_
_entity_poly.entity_id
_entity_poly.type
_entity_poly.pdbx_seq_one_letter_code
_entity_poly.pdbx_strand_id
1 'polypeptide(L)'
;ETEMKERKALIDDARAATQAALEEGIVPGGGTTLLRCRPALEKFEKTIEGDEKLGVRIVRNVLDQPLRAIANNAGLDGAVVVNRVLQLKGKNDGYDANAEKYCDLLEAGIVDPAKVVRASLANAASVAALLLTTESLVTEIPVEEEEGGGDHHHDHGMGGGMPGMGGMGGMGGMPGMM
;
A
#
# COMPACT_ATOMS: atom_id res chain seq x y z
N GLU A 1 13.08 -22.44 5.67
CA GLU A 1 13.34 -21.17 4.93
C GLU A 1 12.47 -20.02 5.44
N THR A 2 11.16 -20.23 5.59
CA THR A 2 10.19 -19.21 6.05
C THR A 2 10.52 -18.61 7.43
N GLU A 3 10.85 -19.45 8.42
CA GLU A 3 11.21 -19.00 9.78
C GLU A 3 12.43 -18.07 9.80
N MET A 4 13.43 -18.32 8.94
CA MET A 4 14.61 -17.45 8.82
C MET A 4 14.26 -16.10 8.19
N LYS A 5 13.34 -16.09 7.21
CA LYS A 5 12.86 -14.84 6.59
C LYS A 5 12.06 -14.00 7.59
N GLU A 6 11.22 -14.63 8.40
CA GLU A 6 10.43 -13.96 9.44
C GLU A 6 11.34 -13.33 10.52
N ARG A 7 12.30 -14.09 11.06
CA ARG A 7 13.25 -13.55 12.04
C ARG A 7 14.05 -12.38 11.49
N LYS A 8 14.48 -12.45 10.24
CA LYS A 8 15.18 -11.34 9.59
C LYS A 8 14.29 -10.10 9.49
N ALA A 9 13.05 -10.26 9.03
CA ALA A 9 12.10 -9.16 8.91
C ALA A 9 11.84 -8.48 10.27
N LEU A 10 11.71 -9.26 11.35
CA LEU A 10 11.53 -8.72 12.71
C LEU A 10 12.75 -7.90 13.17
N ILE A 11 13.96 -8.35 12.86
CA ILE A 11 15.19 -7.61 13.22
C ILE A 11 15.29 -6.30 12.42
N ASP A 12 15.01 -6.36 11.12
CA ASP A 12 15.04 -5.19 10.25
C ASP A 12 13.99 -4.15 10.66
N ASP A 13 12.79 -4.60 11.05
CA ASP A 13 11.72 -3.74 11.58
C ASP A 13 12.11 -3.08 12.90
N ALA A 14 12.61 -3.86 13.87
CA ALA A 14 13.08 -3.33 15.15
C ALA A 14 14.22 -2.29 14.98
N ARG A 15 15.15 -2.55 14.05
CA ARG A 15 16.22 -1.60 13.71
C ARG A 15 15.65 -0.31 13.11
N ALA A 16 14.71 -0.40 12.17
CA ALA A 16 14.11 0.78 11.55
C ALA A 16 13.28 1.60 12.55
N ALA A 17 12.50 0.94 13.41
CA ALA A 17 11.70 1.59 14.45
C ALA A 17 12.57 2.33 15.47
N THR A 18 13.68 1.73 15.93
CA THR A 18 14.62 2.37 16.86
C THR A 18 15.33 3.56 16.23
N GLN A 19 15.74 3.47 14.95
CA GLN A 19 16.30 4.61 14.22
C GLN A 19 15.29 5.76 14.10
N ALA A 20 14.04 5.45 13.72
CA ALA A 20 12.98 6.45 13.62
C ALA A 20 12.66 7.11 14.97
N ALA A 21 12.72 6.35 16.06
CA ALA A 21 12.52 6.86 17.41
C ALA A 21 13.67 7.77 17.87
N LEU A 22 14.91 7.50 17.45
CA LEU A 22 16.05 8.37 17.73
C LEU A 22 15.98 9.71 16.98
N GLU A 23 15.44 9.71 15.76
CA GLU A 23 15.35 10.91 14.94
C GLU A 23 14.27 11.90 15.42
N GLU A 24 13.08 11.41 15.78
CA GLU A 24 11.93 12.27 16.09
C GLU A 24 11.27 12.00 17.45
N GLY A 25 11.82 11.10 18.24
CA GLY A 25 11.28 10.70 19.54
C GLY A 25 10.15 9.68 19.45
N ILE A 26 9.54 9.44 20.60
CA ILE A 26 8.48 8.45 20.80
C ILE A 26 7.19 9.12 21.28
N VAL A 27 6.07 8.45 21.01
CA VAL A 27 4.73 8.87 21.45
C VAL A 27 3.94 7.65 21.96
N PRO A 28 2.87 7.85 22.76
CA PRO A 28 1.99 6.76 23.18
C PRO A 28 1.43 6.02 21.97
N GLY A 29 1.63 4.70 21.93
CA GLY A 29 1.24 3.87 20.79
C GLY A 29 -0.26 3.55 20.74
N GLY A 30 -0.59 2.47 20.04
CA GLY A 30 -1.95 1.90 20.03
C GLY A 30 -3.01 2.83 19.43
N GLY A 31 -2.62 3.73 18.53
CA GLY A 31 -3.52 4.73 17.94
C GLY A 31 -3.94 5.86 18.90
N THR A 32 -3.47 5.85 20.15
CA THR A 32 -3.82 6.86 21.16
C THR A 32 -3.34 8.26 20.75
N THR A 33 -2.12 8.37 20.22
CA THR A 33 -1.57 9.65 19.76
C THR A 33 -2.45 10.32 18.72
N LEU A 34 -3.00 9.58 17.75
CA LEU A 34 -3.90 10.12 16.74
C LEU A 34 -5.20 10.65 17.36
N LEU A 35 -5.78 9.92 18.32
CA LEU A 35 -6.95 10.41 19.05
C LEU A 35 -6.67 11.71 19.81
N ARG A 36 -5.47 11.86 20.39
CA ARG A 36 -5.07 13.08 21.10
C ARG A 36 -4.86 14.27 20.16
N CYS A 37 -4.73 14.07 18.85
CA CYS A 37 -4.69 15.15 17.86
C CYS A 37 -6.07 15.73 17.51
N ARG A 38 -7.18 15.05 17.84
CA ARG A 38 -8.56 15.50 17.50
C ARG A 38 -8.88 16.92 17.96
N PRO A 39 -8.52 17.37 19.18
CA PRO A 39 -8.81 18.74 19.62
C PRO A 39 -8.10 19.81 18.77
N ALA A 40 -6.94 19.51 18.19
CA ALA A 40 -6.26 20.44 17.28
C ALA A 40 -7.05 20.61 15.98
N LEU A 41 -7.57 19.50 15.42
CA LEU A 41 -8.45 19.52 14.26
C LEU A 41 -9.78 20.21 14.55
N GLU A 42 -10.36 20.03 15.74
CA GLU A 42 -11.59 20.73 16.14
C GLU A 42 -11.40 22.25 16.25
N LYS A 43 -10.22 22.70 16.68
CA LYS A 43 -9.87 24.13 16.69
C LYS A 43 -9.72 24.64 15.26
N PHE A 44 -9.05 23.89 14.39
CA PHE A 44 -8.86 24.24 12.99
C PHE A 44 -10.17 24.22 12.19
N GLU A 45 -11.08 23.28 12.46
CA GLU A 45 -12.42 23.21 11.84
C GLU A 45 -13.24 24.49 12.07
N LYS A 46 -12.96 25.24 13.15
CA LYS A 46 -13.65 26.50 13.46
C LYS A 46 -13.12 27.70 12.68
N THR A 47 -11.96 27.59 12.02
CA THR A 47 -11.33 28.69 11.28
C THR A 47 -11.61 28.62 9.78
N ILE A 48 -12.35 27.61 9.32
CA ILE A 48 -12.60 27.33 7.91
C ILE A 48 -14.10 27.07 7.66
N GLU A 49 -14.52 27.21 6.41
CA GLU A 49 -15.92 27.08 5.99
C GLU A 49 -16.06 26.20 4.73
N GLY A 50 -17.30 25.86 4.36
CA GLY A 50 -17.58 25.08 3.15
C GLY A 50 -16.91 23.70 3.12
N ASP A 51 -16.39 23.34 1.95
CA ASP A 51 -15.85 22.01 1.65
C ASP A 51 -14.57 21.69 2.44
N GLU A 52 -13.74 22.70 2.74
CA GLU A 52 -12.54 22.51 3.56
C GLU A 52 -12.90 22.02 4.96
N LYS A 53 -13.99 22.57 5.53
CA LYS A 53 -14.51 22.16 6.83
C LYS A 53 -14.96 20.70 6.82
N LEU A 54 -15.60 20.26 5.74
CA LEU A 54 -15.97 18.86 5.56
C LEU A 54 -14.72 17.96 5.49
N GLY A 55 -13.70 18.36 4.74
CA GLY A 55 -12.41 17.67 4.66
C GLY A 55 -11.76 17.47 6.03
N VAL A 56 -11.67 18.53 6.84
CA VAL A 56 -11.13 18.44 8.21
C VAL A 56 -11.96 17.50 9.08
N ARG A 57 -13.28 17.51 8.95
CA ARG A 57 -14.17 16.60 9.69
C ARG A 57 -13.93 15.13 9.31
N ILE A 58 -13.69 14.84 8.02
CA ILE A 58 -13.35 13.50 7.56
C ILE A 58 -12.04 13.05 8.19
N VAL A 59 -10.98 13.86 8.10
CA VAL A 59 -9.67 13.55 8.70
C VAL A 59 -9.81 13.32 10.20
N ARG A 60 -10.54 14.17 10.92
CA ARG A 60 -10.77 14.01 12.36
C ARG A 60 -11.43 12.68 12.70
N ASN A 61 -12.41 12.25 11.89
CA ASN A 61 -13.15 11.02 12.14
C ASN A 61 -12.29 9.78 11.92
N VAL A 62 -11.40 9.76 10.92
CA VAL A 62 -10.55 8.59 10.64
C VAL A 62 -9.45 8.36 11.68
N LEU A 63 -9.10 9.37 12.50
CA LEU A 63 -8.07 9.25 13.54
C LEU A 63 -8.40 8.19 14.61
N ASP A 64 -9.67 7.75 14.71
CA ASP A 64 -10.06 6.69 15.64
C ASP A 64 -9.87 5.27 15.09
N GLN A 65 -9.68 5.12 13.78
CA GLN A 65 -9.67 3.83 13.11
C GLN A 65 -8.54 2.92 13.57
N PRO A 66 -7.30 3.39 13.80
CA PRO A 66 -6.23 2.51 14.25
C PRO A 66 -6.52 1.86 15.60
N LEU A 67 -6.99 2.62 16.59
CA LEU A 67 -7.36 2.05 17.90
C LEU A 67 -8.58 1.13 17.77
N ARG A 68 -9.57 1.50 16.95
CA ARG A 68 -10.75 0.68 16.70
C ARG A 68 -10.37 -0.67 16.09
N ALA A 69 -9.45 -0.69 15.11
CA ALA A 69 -8.96 -1.90 14.49
C ALA A 69 -8.22 -2.79 15.50
N ILE A 70 -7.35 -2.21 16.33
CA ILE A 70 -6.64 -2.93 17.40
C ILE A 70 -7.64 -3.56 18.39
N ALA A 71 -8.62 -2.80 18.85
CA ALA A 71 -9.64 -3.27 19.78
C ALA A 71 -10.52 -4.39 19.18
N ASN A 72 -10.93 -4.24 17.92
CA ASN A 72 -11.69 -5.27 17.21
C ASN A 72 -10.89 -6.56 17.03
N ASN A 73 -9.59 -6.46 16.72
CA ASN A 73 -8.69 -7.61 16.63
C ASN A 73 -8.49 -8.30 17.99
N ALA A 74 -8.66 -7.57 19.09
CA ALA A 74 -8.68 -8.11 20.45
C ALA A 74 -10.07 -8.64 20.88
N GLY A 75 -11.06 -8.67 19.99
CA GLY A 75 -12.39 -9.22 20.28
C GLY A 75 -13.33 -8.27 21.04
N LEU A 76 -12.99 -6.99 21.17
CA LEU A 76 -13.83 -5.97 21.80
C LEU A 76 -14.50 -5.05 20.78
N ASP A 77 -15.56 -4.35 21.19
CA ASP A 77 -16.15 -3.29 20.39
C ASP A 77 -15.21 -2.06 20.37
N GLY A 78 -14.56 -1.81 19.23
CA GLY A 78 -13.63 -0.70 19.08
C GLY A 78 -14.27 0.68 19.25
N ALA A 79 -15.58 0.85 19.00
CA ALA A 79 -16.28 2.11 19.28
C ALA A 79 -16.32 2.39 20.78
N VAL A 80 -16.57 1.36 21.59
CA VAL A 80 -16.61 1.46 23.05
C VAL A 80 -15.21 1.77 23.59
N VAL A 81 -14.18 1.09 23.11
CA VAL A 81 -12.78 1.31 23.52
C VAL A 81 -12.32 2.73 23.17
N VAL A 82 -12.57 3.20 21.94
CA VAL A 82 -12.25 4.57 21.52
C VAL A 82 -12.92 5.60 22.42
N ASN A 83 -14.23 5.45 22.67
CA ASN A 83 -14.97 6.38 23.52
C ASN A 83 -14.40 6.39 24.95
N ARG A 84 -14.02 5.22 25.48
CA ARG A 84 -13.40 5.13 26.80
C ARG A 84 -12.05 5.84 26.85
N VAL A 85 -11.18 5.63 25.86
CA VAL A 85 -9.87 6.30 25.77
C VAL A 85 -10.01 7.82 25.63
N LEU A 86 -11.04 8.31 24.93
CA LEU A 86 -11.32 9.76 24.82
C LEU A 86 -11.74 10.40 26.15
N GLN A 87 -12.30 9.63 27.08
CA GLN A 87 -12.69 10.12 28.41
C GLN A 87 -11.54 10.14 29.43
N LEU A 88 -10.42 9.47 29.11
CA LEU A 88 -9.24 9.46 29.97
C LEU A 88 -8.55 10.84 29.96
N LYS A 89 -8.03 11.23 31.13
CA LYS A 89 -7.43 12.56 31.32
C LYS A 89 -5.92 12.56 31.12
N GLY A 90 -5.25 11.42 31.32
CA GLY A 90 -3.82 11.31 31.12
C GLY A 90 -3.47 11.48 29.64
N LYS A 91 -2.41 12.24 29.39
CA LYS A 91 -1.92 12.50 28.03
C LYS A 91 -1.54 11.20 27.31
N ASN A 92 -1.00 10.24 28.06
CA ASN A 92 -0.52 8.96 27.56
C ASN A 92 -1.50 7.81 27.81
N ASP A 93 -2.62 8.09 28.48
CA ASP A 93 -3.61 7.07 28.80
C ASP A 93 -4.20 6.54 27.50
N GLY A 94 -4.12 5.22 27.31
CA GLY A 94 -4.63 4.53 26.14
C GLY A 94 -5.23 3.19 26.52
N TYR A 95 -5.24 2.27 25.56
CA TYR A 95 -5.73 0.91 25.75
C TYR A 95 -4.63 -0.09 25.39
N ASP A 96 -4.20 -0.87 26.38
CA ASP A 96 -3.35 -2.04 26.19
C ASP A 96 -4.25 -3.22 25.81
N ALA A 97 -4.18 -3.62 24.54
CA ALA A 97 -4.97 -4.71 24.00
C ALA A 97 -4.50 -6.10 24.44
N ASN A 98 -3.23 -6.24 24.85
CA ASN A 98 -2.70 -7.52 25.32
C ASN A 98 -3.12 -7.78 26.77
N ALA A 99 -3.11 -6.74 27.61
CA ALA A 99 -3.51 -6.83 29.01
C ALA A 99 -4.99 -6.49 29.26
N GLU A 100 -5.71 -6.06 28.22
CA GLU A 100 -7.09 -5.56 28.25
C GLU A 100 -7.33 -4.46 29.30
N LYS A 101 -6.40 -3.50 29.38
CA LYS A 101 -6.40 -2.45 30.41
C LYS A 101 -6.27 -1.06 29.83
N TYR A 102 -6.86 -0.10 30.53
CA TYR A 102 -6.63 1.31 30.29
C TYR A 102 -5.54 1.81 31.24
N CYS A 103 -4.41 2.23 30.69
CA CYS A 103 -3.23 2.63 31.45
C CYS A 103 -2.41 3.69 30.68
N ASP A 104 -1.41 4.27 31.35
CA ASP A 104 -0.37 5.05 30.69
C ASP A 104 0.46 4.12 29.79
N LEU A 105 0.35 4.33 28.47
CA LEU A 105 1.01 3.47 27.49
C LEU A 105 2.53 3.64 27.47
N LEU A 106 3.06 4.81 27.86
CA LEU A 106 4.50 4.99 27.94
C LEU A 106 5.07 4.20 29.12
N GLU A 107 4.40 4.23 30.27
CA GLU A 107 4.78 3.42 31.44
C GLU A 107 4.65 1.92 31.15
N ALA A 108 3.65 1.52 30.36
CA ALA A 108 3.48 0.15 29.89
C ALA A 108 4.48 -0.26 28.78
N GLY A 109 5.29 0.67 28.27
CA GLY A 109 6.27 0.40 27.20
C GLY A 109 5.65 0.26 25.79
N ILE A 110 4.38 0.63 25.62
CA ILE A 110 3.65 0.59 24.35
C ILE A 110 3.83 1.94 23.64
N VAL A 111 4.91 2.04 22.87
CA VAL A 111 5.37 3.28 22.26
C VAL A 111 5.49 3.14 20.75
N ASP A 112 5.14 4.20 20.02
CA ASP A 112 5.37 4.30 18.58
C ASP A 112 6.41 5.39 18.29
N PRO A 113 7.31 5.22 17.31
CA PRO A 113 8.15 6.31 16.83
C PRO A 113 7.28 7.44 16.26
N ALA A 114 7.52 8.68 16.68
CA ALA A 114 6.75 9.84 16.23
C ALA A 114 6.78 10.01 14.70
N LYS A 115 7.95 9.75 14.11
CA LYS A 115 8.16 9.75 12.66
C LYS A 115 7.21 8.80 11.95
N VAL A 116 7.02 7.59 12.47
CA VAL A 116 6.16 6.57 11.86
C VAL A 116 4.70 7.02 11.90
N VAL A 117 4.21 7.49 13.05
CA VAL A 117 2.82 7.97 13.17
C VAL A 117 2.56 9.13 12.19
N ARG A 118 3.47 10.10 12.12
CA ARG A 118 3.34 11.26 11.21
C ARG A 118 3.42 10.85 9.75
N ALA A 119 4.44 10.08 9.38
CA ALA A 119 4.67 9.66 7.99
C ALA A 119 3.54 8.77 7.48
N SER A 120 3.04 7.85 8.31
CA SER A 120 1.90 7.00 7.95
C SER A 120 0.65 7.83 7.64
N LEU A 121 0.32 8.84 8.46
CA LEU A 121 -0.82 9.70 8.20
C LEU A 121 -0.63 10.55 6.93
N ALA A 122 0.56 11.11 6.72
CA ALA A 122 0.87 11.91 5.54
C ALA A 122 0.81 11.06 4.25
N ASN A 123 1.37 9.85 4.28
CA ASN A 123 1.34 8.93 3.15
C ASN A 123 -0.09 8.44 2.87
N ALA A 124 -0.88 8.15 3.89
CA ALA A 124 -2.29 7.79 3.73
C ALA A 124 -3.09 8.92 3.08
N ALA A 125 -2.87 10.17 3.50
CA ALA A 125 -3.48 11.34 2.88
C ALA A 125 -3.05 11.50 1.42
N SER A 126 -1.77 11.27 1.11
CA SER A 126 -1.24 11.31 -0.27
C SER A 126 -1.91 10.28 -1.18
N VAL A 127 -2.02 9.03 -0.72
CA VAL A 127 -2.70 7.95 -1.47
C VAL A 127 -4.20 8.26 -1.63
N ALA A 128 -4.86 8.74 -0.58
CA ALA A 128 -6.26 9.12 -0.66
C ALA A 128 -6.49 10.27 -1.66
N ALA A 129 -5.63 11.29 -1.65
CA ALA A 129 -5.70 12.38 -2.62
C ALA A 129 -5.54 11.87 -4.05
N LEU A 130 -4.51 11.05 -4.30
CA LEU A 130 -4.29 10.43 -5.61
C LEU A 130 -5.55 9.68 -6.09
N LEU A 131 -6.10 8.80 -5.27
CA LEU A 131 -7.30 8.03 -5.60
C LEU A 131 -8.52 8.91 -5.86
N LEU A 132 -8.78 9.91 -5.02
CA LEU A 132 -9.94 10.80 -5.16
C LEU A 132 -9.85 11.69 -6.40
N THR A 133 -8.63 12.02 -6.85
CA THR A 133 -8.39 12.81 -8.07
C THR A 133 -8.25 11.96 -9.33
N THR A 134 -8.26 10.64 -9.22
CA THR A 134 -8.13 9.74 -10.37
C THR A 134 -9.51 9.51 -10.98
N GLU A 135 -9.77 10.13 -12.14
CA GLU A 135 -11.06 10.02 -12.83
C GLU A 135 -11.18 8.76 -13.70
N SER A 136 -10.07 8.29 -14.28
CA SER A 136 -10.07 7.14 -15.19
C SER A 136 -8.79 6.32 -15.06
N LEU A 137 -8.92 5.00 -15.20
CA LEU A 137 -7.81 4.04 -15.21
C LEU A 137 -7.87 3.25 -16.52
N VAL A 138 -6.78 3.30 -17.29
CA VAL A 138 -6.64 2.55 -18.55
C VAL A 138 -5.68 1.40 -18.29
N THR A 139 -6.10 0.18 -18.63
CA THR A 139 -5.25 -1.02 -18.53
C THR A 139 -5.09 -1.66 -19.89
N GLU A 140 -3.97 -2.36 -20.08
CA GLU A 140 -3.84 -3.32 -21.17
C GLU A 140 -4.59 -4.60 -20.81
N ILE A 141 -5.11 -5.29 -21.82
CA ILE A 141 -5.73 -6.60 -21.64
C ILE A 141 -4.58 -7.58 -21.43
N PRO A 142 -4.58 -8.41 -20.35
CA PRO A 142 -3.58 -9.43 -20.15
C PRO A 142 -3.54 -10.34 -21.39
N VAL A 143 -2.38 -10.43 -22.03
CA VAL A 143 -2.17 -11.38 -23.12
C VAL A 143 -1.78 -12.70 -22.46
N GLU A 144 -2.54 -13.76 -22.73
CA GLU A 144 -2.08 -15.11 -22.36
C GLU A 144 -0.82 -15.40 -23.18
N GLU A 145 0.33 -15.53 -22.52
CA GLU A 145 1.49 -16.15 -23.15
C GLU A 145 1.14 -17.64 -23.34
N GLU A 146 1.01 -18.10 -24.58
CA GLU A 146 0.76 -19.51 -24.89
C GLU A 146 1.94 -20.37 -24.41
N GLU A 147 1.84 -20.92 -23.20
CA GLU A 147 2.67 -22.06 -22.78
C GLU A 147 2.16 -23.35 -23.46
N GLY A 148 2.65 -23.59 -24.68
CA GLY A 148 2.96 -24.92 -25.21
C GLY A 148 1.80 -25.78 -25.76
N GLY A 149 1.80 -25.98 -27.08
CA GLY A 149 0.97 -27.01 -27.72
C GLY A 149 1.37 -27.35 -29.15
N GLY A 150 2.38 -28.20 -29.32
CA GLY A 150 2.39 -29.15 -30.43
C GLY A 150 3.28 -28.81 -31.63
N ASP A 151 4.28 -29.66 -31.82
CA ASP A 151 4.94 -29.96 -33.08
C ASP A 151 4.00 -29.89 -34.30
N HIS A 152 4.33 -29.03 -35.28
CA HIS A 152 3.99 -29.29 -36.67
C HIS A 152 5.20 -29.04 -37.57
N HIS A 153 6.13 -30.00 -37.49
CA HIS A 153 6.77 -30.51 -38.69
C HIS A 153 5.68 -30.90 -39.71
N HIS A 154 5.45 -30.07 -40.73
CA HIS A 154 4.84 -30.54 -41.96
C HIS A 154 5.95 -30.96 -42.92
N ASP A 155 6.53 -32.13 -42.62
CA ASP A 155 7.03 -33.02 -43.65
C ASP A 155 5.82 -33.72 -44.29
N HIS A 156 5.51 -33.36 -45.52
CA HIS A 156 4.62 -34.13 -46.38
C HIS A 156 5.35 -34.45 -47.68
N GLY A 157 6.22 -35.46 -47.62
CA GLY A 157 6.52 -36.27 -48.79
C GLY A 157 5.36 -37.25 -49.07
N MET A 158 4.91 -37.32 -50.32
CA MET A 158 4.62 -38.57 -51.08
C MET A 158 4.00 -38.25 -52.45
N GLY A 159 4.63 -38.74 -53.53
CA GLY A 159 3.96 -39.00 -54.82
C GLY A 159 4.58 -38.34 -56.05
N GLY A 160 5.48 -39.06 -56.74
CA GLY A 160 6.27 -38.59 -57.89
C GLY A 160 5.61 -38.65 -59.27
N GLY A 161 6.29 -38.02 -60.25
CA GLY A 161 6.03 -38.12 -61.69
C GLY A 161 6.78 -37.05 -62.51
N MET A 162 7.99 -37.37 -63.00
CA MET A 162 8.76 -36.61 -64.03
C MET A 162 8.24 -36.99 -65.46
N PRO A 163 8.70 -36.46 -66.63
CA PRO A 163 9.69 -35.41 -66.94
C PRO A 163 9.41 -34.46 -68.17
N GLY A 164 10.25 -33.42 -68.32
CA GLY A 164 10.61 -32.77 -69.61
C GLY A 164 9.80 -31.52 -69.99
N MET A 165 10.26 -30.56 -70.80
CA MET A 165 11.52 -30.27 -71.52
C MET A 165 11.27 -28.94 -72.25
N GLY A 166 12.28 -28.06 -72.36
CA GLY A 166 12.27 -26.90 -73.28
C GLY A 166 11.71 -25.60 -72.67
N GLY A 167 12.26 -24.40 -72.90
CA GLY A 167 13.22 -23.99 -73.90
C GLY A 167 13.96 -22.73 -73.45
N MET A 168 15.19 -22.70 -73.94
CA MET A 168 16.23 -21.70 -73.84
C MET A 168 15.87 -20.41 -74.60
N GLY A 169 16.40 -19.27 -74.14
CA GLY A 169 16.74 -18.16 -75.02
C GLY A 169 16.43 -16.77 -74.49
N GLY A 170 17.44 -15.90 -74.45
CA GLY A 170 17.20 -14.46 -74.50
C GLY A 170 18.03 -13.57 -73.57
N MET A 171 19.32 -13.84 -73.42
CA MET A 171 20.29 -12.88 -72.91
C MET A 171 20.44 -11.71 -73.91
N GLY A 172 20.36 -10.47 -73.44
CA GLY A 172 20.70 -9.28 -74.21
C GLY A 172 20.03 -8.06 -73.60
N GLY A 173 20.69 -6.98 -73.23
CA GLY A 173 22.09 -6.63 -73.33
C GLY A 173 22.14 -5.19 -72.82
N MET A 174 22.99 -4.96 -71.83
CA MET A 174 23.34 -3.62 -71.37
C MET A 174 24.36 -3.05 -72.36
N PRO A 175 24.18 -1.82 -72.84
CA PRO A 175 25.34 -0.95 -73.08
C PRO A 175 25.16 0.36 -72.32
N GLY A 176 26.18 0.70 -71.54
CA GLY A 176 26.26 1.97 -70.84
C GLY A 176 26.74 3.12 -71.71
N MET A 177 26.95 4.23 -70.99
CA MET A 177 27.70 5.45 -71.31
C MET A 177 27.05 6.42 -72.30
N MET A 178 26.62 7.57 -71.78
CA MET A 178 27.41 8.81 -71.75
C MET A 178 27.03 9.64 -70.53
#